data_AF-A0A067DX43-F1
#
_entry.id   AF-A0A067DX43-F1
#
_cell.length_a   1.000
_cell.length_b   1.000
_cell.length_c   1.000
_cell.angle_alpha   90.00
_cell.angle_beta   90.00
_cell.angle_gamma   90.00
#
_symmetry.space_group_name_H-M   'P 1'
#
loop_
_entity.id
_entity.type
_entity.pdbx_description
1 polymer ?
#
loop_
_entity_poly.entity_id
_entity_poly.type
_entity_poly.pdbx_seq_one_letter_code
_entity_poly.pdbx_strand_id
1 'polypeptide(L)'
;MQHEVKQLVGSGQLEFINGGMCMHDEAVTHYIDMIDQTTLGHRFIKNEFGVTPRIGWQIDPFGHSAVQAYLLGSEVGFDSFFYGRIDYQDRAKRKNEKSLEVVWQGSRSLGSSAQIFAGAFPENYEPPPGGFYFEVNDKYPIIQDNIKLFDYNVQDRVNDFVAAAISQANITRTNHIMWTMGTDFKYQYARTWFRQLDKFIHYVNMDGRVNALYSTPSIYTDAKYASNESWPLKTDDFFPYADRAHAYWTGYFSSRPALKRYVKVMSGYYLAARQLEFYIGRSETGHNTDSLADALAIAQHHDAVTGTEKQHVANDYAKRLAIGYTEAEEVVATALACLVDSPSDNGCGRSTTRFQQCPLLNISYCPASEIDFSNGKNLVIVIYNSLGWKREDIIRIPVANGDVTVFNSEGKIIESQLVPPADAFMDLRDYYVRAYLGRNPMVPPKYWLAFPVSVPPLGFSTYTISSVKRGGGHSIRSSIQTFESSDKSTVEVGQGNLKLIFSSDKSKPINYINNKSLVEESVEQSYSFYPAYNGTNDKAPQNAGAYIFRPNGTFFIKSEGQVPLTVMRGPILDEVHQKINEWIYQ
;
A
#
# COMPACT_ATOMS: atom_id res chain seq x y z
N MET A 1 19.48 29.01 -10.72
CA MET A 1 18.55 28.09 -10.04
C MET A 1 19.20 26.81 -9.50
N GLN A 2 19.57 25.79 -10.30
CA GLN A 2 20.12 24.53 -9.74
C GLN A 2 21.35 24.74 -8.82
N HIS A 3 22.30 25.58 -9.25
CA HIS A 3 23.47 25.92 -8.44
C HIS A 3 23.10 26.63 -7.12
N GLU A 4 22.13 27.54 -7.15
CA GLU A 4 21.67 28.27 -5.96
C GLU A 4 21.01 27.31 -4.95
N VAL A 5 20.20 26.35 -5.42
CA VAL A 5 19.63 25.32 -4.55
C VAL A 5 20.73 24.46 -3.92
N LYS A 6 21.74 24.05 -4.70
CA LYS A 6 22.90 23.31 -4.16
C LYS A 6 23.66 24.13 -3.12
N GLN A 7 23.78 25.45 -3.28
CA GLN A 7 24.36 26.33 -2.25
C GLN A 7 23.50 26.41 -0.99
N LEU A 8 22.17 26.54 -1.11
CA LEU A 8 21.26 26.58 0.04
C LEU A 8 21.28 25.26 0.82
N VAL A 9 21.38 24.12 0.13
CA VAL A 9 21.55 22.82 0.78
C VAL A 9 22.93 22.71 1.41
N GLY A 10 23.99 23.11 0.71
CA GLY A 10 25.36 23.09 1.21
C GLY A 10 25.61 24.01 2.40
N SER A 11 24.84 25.10 2.54
CA SER A 11 24.88 26.00 3.70
C SER A 11 23.96 25.57 4.84
N GLY A 12 23.11 24.54 4.64
CA GLY A 12 22.12 24.09 5.61
C GLY A 12 20.86 24.96 5.72
N GLN A 13 20.68 25.95 4.83
CA GLN A 13 19.47 26.77 4.79
C GLN A 13 18.25 26.01 4.24
N LEU A 14 18.50 24.99 3.41
CA LEU A 14 17.50 24.04 2.94
C LEU A 14 17.89 22.63 3.37
N GLU A 15 17.12 22.04 4.28
CA GLU A 15 17.30 20.66 4.72
C GLU A 15 16.22 19.76 4.11
N PHE A 16 16.64 18.62 3.56
CA PHE A 16 15.72 17.55 3.19
C PHE A 16 15.45 16.66 4.42
N ILE A 17 14.19 16.62 4.85
CA ILE A 17 13.68 15.73 5.89
C ILE A 17 12.75 14.68 5.27
N ASN A 18 12.68 13.51 5.89
CA ASN A 18 12.14 12.26 5.34
C ASN A 18 12.90 11.82 4.07
N GLY A 19 12.78 12.58 2.98
CA GLY A 19 13.54 12.40 1.75
C GLY A 19 13.07 11.26 0.86
N GLY A 20 11.98 10.57 1.19
CA GLY A 20 11.29 9.69 0.24
C GLY A 20 10.62 10.48 -0.88
N MET A 21 10.17 9.76 -1.92
CA MET A 21 9.37 10.34 -3.00
C MET A 21 8.03 10.91 -2.51
N CYS A 22 7.49 10.35 -1.42
CA CYS A 22 6.32 10.87 -0.73
C CYS A 22 6.44 10.70 0.79
N MET A 23 5.52 11.34 1.50
CA MET A 23 5.18 10.99 2.87
C MET A 23 4.17 9.84 2.82
N HIS A 24 4.65 8.60 2.95
CA HIS A 24 3.82 7.42 2.76
C HIS A 24 2.85 7.18 3.91
N ASP A 25 1.73 6.50 3.63
CA ASP A 25 0.87 5.95 4.67
C ASP A 25 1.59 4.85 5.46
N GLU A 26 1.18 4.63 6.71
CA GLU A 26 1.76 3.66 7.61
C GLU A 26 0.85 2.47 7.94
N ALA A 27 -0.43 2.49 7.54
CA ALA A 27 -1.38 1.40 7.85
C ALA A 27 -1.60 0.42 6.69
N VAL A 28 -1.79 0.93 5.47
CA VAL A 28 -2.16 0.16 4.28
C VAL A 28 -1.08 0.15 3.20
N THR A 29 0.17 0.37 3.60
CA THR A 29 1.38 0.16 2.79
C THR A 29 2.04 -1.17 3.14
N HIS A 30 2.87 -1.67 2.22
CA HIS A 30 3.73 -2.81 2.48
C HIS A 30 5.18 -2.33 2.64
N TYR A 31 5.93 -2.91 3.58
CA TYR A 31 7.28 -2.45 3.90
C TYR A 31 8.23 -2.40 2.70
N ILE A 32 8.07 -3.31 1.71
CA ILE A 32 8.84 -3.26 0.45
C ILE A 32 8.60 -1.93 -0.28
N ASP A 33 7.35 -1.50 -0.38
CA ASP A 33 7.00 -0.28 -1.13
C ASP A 33 7.40 0.98 -0.34
N MET A 34 7.33 0.93 1.00
CA MET A 34 7.88 1.96 1.88
C MET A 34 9.40 2.11 1.67
N ILE A 35 10.13 1.00 1.54
CA ILE A 35 11.58 1.00 1.26
C ILE A 35 11.85 1.50 -0.16
N ASP A 36 11.11 1.02 -1.16
CA ASP A 36 11.33 1.38 -2.57
C ASP A 36 11.14 2.89 -2.80
N GLN A 37 10.05 3.47 -2.30
CA GLN A 37 9.80 4.92 -2.44
C GLN A 37 10.82 5.77 -1.68
N THR A 38 11.26 5.30 -0.50
CA THR A 38 12.29 5.98 0.31
C THR A 38 13.63 5.93 -0.42
N THR A 39 14.00 4.76 -0.95
CA THR A 39 15.24 4.54 -1.67
C THR A 39 15.32 5.40 -2.93
N LEU A 40 14.22 5.53 -3.67
CA LEU A 40 14.17 6.35 -4.88
C LEU A 40 14.45 7.83 -4.56
N GLY A 41 13.78 8.38 -3.54
CA GLY A 41 14.00 9.76 -3.09
C GLY A 41 15.40 9.98 -2.49
N HIS A 42 15.87 9.08 -1.63
CA HIS A 42 17.21 9.17 -1.02
C HIS A 42 18.32 9.08 -2.07
N ARG A 43 18.18 8.22 -3.09
CA ARG A 43 19.14 8.14 -4.20
C ARG A 43 19.20 9.45 -4.98
N PHE A 44 18.05 10.04 -5.29
CA PHE A 44 18.00 11.35 -5.95
C PHE A 44 18.72 12.42 -5.11
N ILE A 45 18.38 12.53 -3.81
CA ILE A 45 18.99 13.51 -2.92
C ILE A 45 20.51 13.31 -2.83
N LYS A 46 20.95 12.05 -2.68
CA LYS A 46 22.37 11.73 -2.57
C LYS A 46 23.13 12.09 -3.85
N ASN A 47 22.59 11.73 -5.01
CA ASN A 47 23.24 11.97 -6.30
C ASN A 47 23.29 13.47 -6.64
N GLU A 48 22.22 14.21 -6.36
CA GLU A 48 22.14 15.63 -6.74
C GLU A 48 22.83 16.57 -5.75
N PHE A 49 22.73 16.28 -4.45
CA PHE A 49 23.15 17.20 -3.40
C PHE A 49 24.27 16.64 -2.50
N GLY A 50 24.61 15.35 -2.61
CA GLY A 50 25.65 14.72 -1.79
C GLY A 50 25.24 14.46 -0.33
N VAL A 51 24.02 14.82 0.06
CA VAL A 51 23.51 14.73 1.44
C VAL A 51 22.67 13.47 1.67
N THR A 52 22.52 13.09 2.94
CA THR A 52 21.66 11.99 3.39
C THR A 52 20.73 12.55 4.49
N PRO A 53 19.40 12.48 4.32
CA PRO A 53 18.45 12.94 5.34
C PRO A 53 18.67 12.24 6.69
N ARG A 54 18.62 13.00 7.79
CA ARG A 54 18.81 12.49 9.17
C ARG A 54 17.50 12.32 9.94
N ILE A 55 16.41 12.92 9.46
CA ILE A 55 15.19 13.10 10.24
C ILE A 55 13.99 12.56 9.48
N GLY A 56 13.26 11.62 10.08
CA GLY A 56 11.96 11.18 9.62
C GLY A 56 10.89 12.24 9.89
N TRP A 57 10.00 12.46 8.92
CA TRP A 57 8.94 13.47 8.99
C TRP A 57 7.64 12.88 8.45
N GLN A 58 6.76 12.42 9.35
CA GLN A 58 5.45 11.83 9.04
C GLN A 58 4.36 12.62 9.75
N ILE A 59 4.17 13.87 9.34
CA ILE A 59 3.27 14.78 10.05
C ILE A 59 1.79 14.45 9.81
N ASP A 60 1.48 13.81 8.68
CA ASP A 60 0.12 13.65 8.19
C ASP A 60 -0.43 12.20 8.03
N PRO A 61 0.36 11.10 8.09
CA PRO A 61 -0.22 9.76 8.15
C PRO A 61 -1.15 9.56 9.34
N PHE A 62 -2.22 8.77 9.16
CA PHE A 62 -3.35 8.70 10.09
C PHE A 62 -3.14 7.64 11.18
N GLY A 63 -2.15 7.89 12.04
CA GLY A 63 -1.58 6.93 12.99
C GLY A 63 -0.22 6.43 12.50
N HIS A 64 0.58 5.85 13.39
CA HIS A 64 1.98 5.53 13.11
C HIS A 64 2.34 4.09 13.46
N SER A 65 2.99 3.40 12.53
CA SER A 65 3.32 1.98 12.65
C SER A 65 4.59 1.74 13.45
N ALA A 66 4.67 0.59 14.11
CA ALA A 66 5.93 0.15 14.73
C ALA A 66 7.05 -0.03 13.68
N VAL A 67 6.69 -0.44 12.46
CA VAL A 67 7.61 -0.60 11.31
C VAL A 67 8.24 0.74 10.90
N GLN A 68 7.49 1.84 10.95
CA GLN A 68 8.03 3.16 10.66
C GLN A 68 9.14 3.54 11.64
N ALA A 69 8.98 3.24 12.92
CA ALA A 69 9.96 3.59 13.94
C ALA A 69 11.28 2.81 13.77
N TYR A 70 11.21 1.48 13.69
CA TYR A 70 12.43 0.67 13.66
C TYR A 70 13.01 0.57 12.24
N LEU A 71 12.20 0.31 11.21
CA LEU A 71 12.69 0.00 9.87
C LEU A 71 12.89 1.27 9.04
N LEU A 72 11.83 2.08 8.87
CA LEU A 72 11.86 3.31 8.08
C LEU A 72 12.26 4.55 8.92
N GLY A 73 12.82 4.30 10.10
CA GLY A 73 13.36 5.28 11.03
C GLY A 73 14.80 4.92 11.39
N SER A 74 14.95 4.02 12.36
CA SER A 74 16.28 3.64 12.85
C SER A 74 17.17 2.98 11.78
N GLU A 75 16.68 1.94 11.09
CA GLU A 75 17.49 1.17 10.11
C GLU A 75 17.79 1.93 8.81
N VAL A 76 17.00 2.96 8.45
CA VAL A 76 17.36 3.87 7.34
C VAL A 76 18.44 4.89 7.74
N GLY A 77 18.81 4.94 9.03
CA GLY A 77 19.83 5.83 9.57
C GLY A 77 19.31 7.18 10.05
N PHE A 78 18.02 7.30 10.41
CA PHE A 78 17.52 8.51 11.05
C PHE A 78 17.87 8.57 12.53
N ASP A 79 18.23 9.77 12.97
CA ASP A 79 18.46 10.08 14.38
C ASP A 79 17.14 10.34 15.11
N SER A 80 16.13 10.83 14.39
CA SER A 80 14.83 11.18 14.98
C SER A 80 13.68 11.06 14.00
N PHE A 81 12.48 10.93 14.56
CA PHE A 81 11.23 10.78 13.84
C PHE A 81 10.15 11.69 14.45
N PHE A 82 9.58 12.61 13.66
CA PHE A 82 8.53 13.52 14.12
C PHE A 82 7.22 13.34 13.37
N TYR A 83 6.12 13.46 14.09
CA TYR A 83 4.79 13.15 13.58
C TYR A 83 3.66 13.93 14.25
N GLY A 84 2.56 14.11 13.51
CA GLY A 84 1.44 14.95 13.91
C GLY A 84 0.28 14.20 14.55
N ARG A 85 -0.02 12.96 14.13
CA ARG A 85 -1.33 12.32 14.37
C ARG A 85 -1.27 11.10 15.30
N ILE A 86 -1.44 11.35 16.60
CA ILE A 86 -1.74 10.34 17.62
C ILE A 86 -3.15 10.55 18.18
N ASP A 87 -3.73 9.48 18.76
CA ASP A 87 -5.05 9.52 19.41
C ASP A 87 -5.17 10.71 20.39
N TYR A 88 -6.31 11.39 20.36
CA TYR A 88 -6.53 12.61 21.13
C TYR A 88 -6.45 12.39 22.65
N GLN A 89 -6.81 11.20 23.16
CA GLN A 89 -6.72 10.87 24.57
C GLN A 89 -5.27 10.55 24.95
N ASP A 90 -4.56 9.79 24.10
CA ASP A 90 -3.11 9.54 24.29
C ASP A 90 -2.34 10.87 24.27
N ARG A 91 -2.67 11.78 23.35
CA ARG A 91 -2.06 13.12 23.31
C ARG A 91 -2.29 13.90 24.60
N ALA A 92 -3.53 13.93 25.11
CA ALA A 92 -3.86 14.61 26.35
C ALA A 92 -3.07 14.04 27.54
N LYS A 93 -2.95 12.70 27.61
CA LYS A 93 -2.12 12.02 28.61
C LYS A 93 -0.65 12.40 28.48
N ARG A 94 -0.09 12.35 27.27
CA ARG A 94 1.31 12.66 27.00
C ARG A 94 1.70 14.11 27.29
N LYS A 95 0.78 15.06 27.08
CA LYS A 95 0.97 16.46 27.52
C LYS A 95 1.16 16.54 29.03
N ASN A 96 0.29 15.89 29.80
CA ASN A 96 0.35 15.90 31.26
C ASN A 96 1.61 15.22 31.81
N GLU A 97 2.05 14.14 31.16
CA GLU A 97 3.20 13.33 31.56
C GLU A 97 4.55 13.82 30.97
N LYS A 98 4.52 14.86 30.12
CA LYS A 98 5.65 15.30 29.29
C LYS A 98 6.30 14.13 28.55
N SER A 99 5.47 13.30 27.90
CA SER A 99 5.84 12.07 27.17
C SER A 99 5.40 12.11 25.71
N LEU A 100 5.25 13.32 25.14
CA LEU A 100 5.10 13.52 23.69
C LEU A 100 6.37 13.14 22.93
N GLU A 101 7.53 13.28 23.58
CA GLU A 101 8.83 12.86 23.07
C GLU A 101 9.31 11.63 23.84
N VAL A 102 9.76 10.62 23.11
CA VAL A 102 10.06 9.28 23.63
C VAL A 102 11.27 8.69 22.90
N VAL A 103 11.88 7.67 23.50
CA VAL A 103 12.68 6.69 22.76
C VAL A 103 11.74 5.56 22.36
N TRP A 104 11.60 5.31 21.06
CA TRP A 104 10.67 4.33 20.53
C TRP A 104 11.40 3.07 20.08
N GLN A 105 11.09 1.95 20.72
CA GLN A 105 11.52 0.60 20.34
C GLN A 105 10.38 -0.12 19.58
N GLY A 106 10.33 0.08 18.26
CA GLY A 106 9.27 -0.47 17.40
C GLY A 106 9.43 -1.97 17.09
N SER A 107 10.63 -2.54 17.23
CA SER A 107 10.88 -3.95 16.97
C SER A 107 11.04 -4.74 18.26
N ARG A 108 10.17 -5.74 18.46
CA ARG A 108 10.31 -6.69 19.59
C ARG A 108 11.59 -7.53 19.49
N SER A 109 12.07 -7.77 18.28
CA SER A 109 13.26 -8.61 18.03
C SER A 109 14.57 -7.82 18.16
N LEU A 110 14.59 -6.55 17.76
CA LEU A 110 15.81 -5.72 17.80
C LEU A 110 15.89 -4.88 19.08
N GLY A 111 14.75 -4.55 19.70
CA GLY A 111 14.71 -3.78 20.94
C GLY A 111 15.47 -2.46 20.83
N SER A 112 16.43 -2.24 21.73
CA SER A 112 17.23 -1.01 21.76
C SER A 112 18.22 -0.85 20.62
N SER A 113 18.55 -1.89 19.84
CA SER A 113 19.50 -1.77 18.74
C SER A 113 18.92 -1.06 17.51
N ALA A 114 17.58 -0.99 17.41
CA ALA A 114 16.85 -0.30 16.34
C ALA A 114 15.84 0.71 16.91
N GLN A 115 16.24 1.41 17.98
CA GLN A 115 15.42 2.44 18.61
C GLN A 115 15.65 3.81 17.97
N ILE A 116 14.66 4.69 18.05
CA ILE A 116 14.72 6.04 17.50
C ILE A 116 14.14 7.06 18.48
N PHE A 117 14.68 8.28 18.52
CA PHE A 117 14.04 9.39 19.23
C PHE A 117 12.82 9.85 18.44
N ALA A 118 11.66 9.85 19.07
CA ALA A 118 10.37 10.05 18.42
C ALA A 118 9.56 11.15 19.11
N GLY A 119 9.01 12.08 18.33
CA GLY A 119 8.28 13.23 18.86
C GLY A 119 6.90 13.43 18.21
N ALA A 120 5.84 13.29 19.00
CA ALA A 120 4.51 13.70 18.63
C ALA A 120 4.34 15.22 18.86
N PHE A 121 3.78 15.94 17.89
CA PHE A 121 3.51 17.37 18.10
C PHE A 121 2.44 17.60 19.18
N PRO A 122 2.46 18.76 19.88
CA PRO A 122 1.45 19.07 20.89
C PRO A 122 0.01 19.06 20.37
N GLU A 123 -0.23 19.46 19.13
CA GLU A 123 -1.56 19.46 18.53
C GLU A 123 -1.49 18.81 17.15
N ASN A 124 -1.58 19.60 16.07
CA ASN A 124 -1.33 19.18 14.70
C ASN A 124 0.01 19.78 14.22
N TYR A 125 0.32 19.65 12.93
CA TYR A 125 1.52 20.19 12.28
C TYR A 125 1.45 21.68 11.92
N GLU A 126 0.74 22.44 12.74
CA GLU A 126 0.41 23.85 12.51
C GLU A 126 1.33 24.79 13.31
N PRO A 127 1.45 26.08 12.94
CA PRO A 127 1.99 27.09 13.84
C PRO A 127 1.18 27.14 15.14
N PRO A 128 1.76 27.68 16.23
CA PRO A 128 1.05 27.80 17.50
C PRO A 128 -0.30 28.52 17.37
N PRO A 129 -1.29 28.15 18.19
CA PRO A 129 -2.52 28.91 18.31
C PRO A 129 -2.23 30.39 18.66
N GLY A 130 -3.06 31.32 18.21
CA GLY A 130 -2.88 32.75 18.50
C GLY A 130 -2.36 33.60 17.33
N GLY A 131 -2.38 33.05 16.11
CA GLY A 131 -2.24 33.83 14.88
C GLY A 131 -0.81 34.03 14.40
N PHE A 132 -0.06 32.93 14.36
CA PHE A 132 1.30 32.87 13.81
C PHE A 132 1.31 32.35 12.36
N TYR A 133 0.30 32.72 11.58
CA TYR A 133 0.18 32.36 10.16
C TYR A 133 0.40 33.60 9.30
N PHE A 134 1.29 33.47 8.33
CA PHE A 134 1.80 34.62 7.57
C PHE A 134 1.76 34.37 6.08
N GLU A 135 0.79 33.59 5.60
CA GLU A 135 0.59 33.43 4.16
C GLU A 135 0.06 34.73 3.55
N VAL A 136 0.24 34.88 2.24
CA VAL A 136 -0.33 36.02 1.53
C VAL A 136 -1.85 36.09 1.74
N ASN A 137 -2.37 37.29 2.06
CA ASN A 137 -3.78 37.57 2.34
C ASN A 137 -4.37 36.85 3.57
N ASP A 138 -3.55 36.31 4.47
CA ASP A 138 -4.05 35.78 5.72
C ASP A 138 -4.57 36.90 6.65
N LYS A 139 -5.57 36.57 7.48
CA LYS A 139 -6.27 37.49 8.37
C LYS A 139 -5.52 37.78 9.67
N TYR A 140 -4.42 37.08 9.94
CA TYR A 140 -3.72 37.18 11.21
C TYR A 140 -2.83 38.43 11.29
N PRO A 141 -2.67 39.01 12.49
CA PRO A 141 -1.92 40.24 12.66
C PRO A 141 -0.42 40.03 12.40
N ILE A 142 0.12 40.91 11.56
CA ILE A 142 1.57 41.05 11.35
C ILE A 142 2.18 41.97 12.40
N ILE A 143 3.50 41.88 12.57
CA ILE A 143 4.28 42.87 13.31
C ILE A 143 4.38 44.16 12.47
N GLN A 144 3.72 45.20 12.99
CA GLN A 144 3.91 46.59 12.63
C GLN A 144 4.91 47.18 13.64
N ASP A 145 6.13 47.41 13.17
CA ASP A 145 7.26 47.98 13.90
C ASP A 145 7.69 49.38 13.42
N ASN A 146 6.99 49.95 12.44
CA ASN A 146 7.19 51.29 11.97
C ASN A 146 6.42 52.30 12.83
N ILE A 147 7.14 52.94 13.74
CA ILE A 147 6.64 54.00 14.63
C ILE A 147 5.99 55.19 13.91
N LYS A 148 6.19 55.33 12.59
CA LYS A 148 5.59 56.41 11.76
C LYS A 148 4.25 56.04 11.16
N LEU A 149 3.79 54.79 11.26
CA LEU A 149 2.45 54.39 10.82
C LEU A 149 1.60 54.01 12.04
N PHE A 150 0.28 54.00 11.87
CA PHE A 150 -0.66 53.57 12.91
C PHE A 150 -0.51 52.07 13.23
N ASP A 151 -1.10 51.67 14.36
CA ASP A 151 -1.21 50.27 14.78
C ASP A 151 0.13 49.57 15.08
N TYR A 152 1.12 50.32 15.61
CA TYR A 152 2.36 49.73 16.15
C TYR A 152 2.04 48.71 17.24
N ASN A 153 2.54 47.47 17.10
CA ASN A 153 2.08 46.35 17.95
C ASN A 153 3.20 45.40 18.40
N VAL A 154 4.47 45.82 18.34
CA VAL A 154 5.63 44.95 18.66
C VAL A 154 5.50 44.30 20.04
N GLN A 155 5.18 45.07 21.08
CA GLN A 155 5.11 44.55 22.45
C GLN A 155 4.04 43.48 22.61
N ASP A 156 2.87 43.70 22.02
CA ASP A 156 1.75 42.75 22.07
C ASP A 156 2.11 41.45 21.36
N ARG A 157 2.71 41.54 20.17
CA ARG A 157 3.12 40.34 19.41
C ARG A 157 4.25 39.57 20.09
N VAL A 158 5.20 40.26 20.74
CA VAL A 158 6.22 39.60 21.57
C VAL A 158 5.57 38.90 22.76
N ASN A 159 4.59 39.53 23.44
CA ASN A 159 3.86 38.90 24.53
C ASN A 159 3.10 37.65 24.07
N ASP A 160 2.43 37.70 22.92
CA ASP A 160 1.76 36.54 22.31
C ASP A 160 2.76 35.39 22.07
N PHE A 161 3.93 35.71 21.50
CA PHE A 161 4.97 34.74 21.21
C PHE A 161 5.47 34.06 22.49
N VAL A 162 5.82 34.86 23.51
CA VAL A 162 6.28 34.36 24.81
C VAL A 162 5.22 33.49 25.46
N ALA A 163 3.95 33.91 25.45
CA ALA A 163 2.87 33.13 26.04
C ALA A 163 2.69 31.75 25.36
N ALA A 164 2.70 31.72 24.02
CA ALA A 164 2.65 30.47 23.26
C ALA A 164 3.88 29.58 23.53
N ALA A 165 5.07 30.16 23.61
CA ALA A 165 6.31 29.42 23.83
C ALA A 165 6.34 28.78 25.22
N ILE A 166 5.96 29.53 26.26
CA ILE A 166 5.86 29.00 27.62
C ILE A 166 4.77 27.94 27.73
N SER A 167 3.64 28.12 27.05
CA SER A 167 2.56 27.12 27.01
C SER A 167 3.06 25.77 26.48
N GLN A 168 3.83 25.77 25.38
CA GLN A 168 4.42 24.55 24.84
C GLN A 168 5.56 24.02 25.71
N ALA A 169 6.44 24.88 26.25
CA ALA A 169 7.53 24.46 27.13
C ALA A 169 7.01 23.74 28.39
N ASN A 170 5.82 24.10 28.88
CA ASN A 170 5.19 23.45 30.04
C ASN A 170 4.83 21.98 29.82
N ILE A 171 4.70 21.52 28.57
CA ILE A 171 4.34 20.13 28.21
C ILE A 171 5.50 19.39 27.52
N THR A 172 6.68 20.00 27.41
CA THR A 172 7.87 19.45 26.76
C THR A 172 8.99 19.27 27.79
N ARG A 173 9.87 18.28 27.61
CA ARG A 173 11.10 18.13 28.41
C ARG A 173 12.20 19.00 27.81
N THR A 174 13.22 19.36 28.60
CA THR A 174 14.28 20.34 28.24
C THR A 174 13.76 21.78 28.10
N ASN A 175 14.67 22.70 27.82
CA ASN A 175 14.40 24.09 27.45
C ASN A 175 14.32 24.33 25.92
N HIS A 176 14.19 23.26 25.12
CA HIS A 176 14.07 23.34 23.66
C HIS A 176 12.67 22.88 23.20
N ILE A 177 11.95 23.76 22.49
CA ILE A 177 10.68 23.45 21.82
C ILE A 177 10.81 23.68 20.30
N MET A 178 9.98 23.00 19.53
CA MET A 178 9.91 23.16 18.08
C MET A 178 8.54 23.70 17.67
N TRP A 179 8.52 24.75 16.84
CA TRP A 179 7.32 25.24 16.18
C TRP A 179 7.36 24.87 14.70
N THR A 180 6.34 24.16 14.24
CA THR A 180 6.12 23.87 12.82
C THR A 180 5.51 25.09 12.15
N MET A 181 6.37 26.04 11.75
CA MET A 181 5.94 27.30 11.13
C MET A 181 5.52 27.09 9.68
N GLY A 182 4.39 26.42 9.46
CA GLY A 182 3.84 26.11 8.13
C GLY A 182 2.63 25.20 8.25
N THR A 183 1.97 24.91 7.13
CA THR A 183 0.88 23.93 7.01
C THR A 183 0.68 23.58 5.53
N ASP A 184 -0.43 22.94 5.18
CA ASP A 184 -0.82 22.54 3.83
C ASP A 184 -0.53 23.66 2.80
N PHE A 185 0.37 23.35 1.86
CA PHE A 185 0.71 24.17 0.70
C PHE A 185 1.04 25.64 1.00
N LYS A 186 1.68 25.91 2.15
CA LYS A 186 2.17 27.25 2.53
C LYS A 186 3.53 27.58 1.90
N TYR A 187 3.97 28.82 2.10
CA TYR A 187 5.16 29.42 1.52
C TYR A 187 5.06 29.69 0.00
N GLN A 188 3.85 29.75 -0.56
CA GLN A 188 3.65 30.16 -1.97
C GLN A 188 4.24 31.54 -2.25
N TYR A 189 4.12 32.45 -1.28
CA TYR A 189 4.92 33.67 -1.24
C TYR A 189 5.73 33.73 0.05
N ALA A 190 6.76 32.88 0.14
CA ALA A 190 7.61 32.69 1.31
C ALA A 190 8.10 33.98 2.01
N ARG A 191 8.26 35.08 1.28
CA ARG A 191 8.69 36.37 1.84
C ARG A 191 7.77 36.89 2.94
N THR A 192 6.47 36.62 2.90
CA THR A 192 5.55 37.06 3.98
C THR A 192 5.85 36.34 5.28
N TRP A 193 6.12 35.04 5.24
CA TRP A 193 6.57 34.24 6.38
C TRP A 193 7.92 34.71 6.89
N PHE A 194 8.95 34.75 6.04
CA PHE A 194 10.30 35.13 6.46
C PHE A 194 10.34 36.54 7.06
N ARG A 195 9.65 37.51 6.47
CA ARG A 195 9.59 38.88 7.03
C ARG A 195 8.99 38.93 8.43
N GLN A 196 7.99 38.10 8.74
CA GLN A 196 7.40 38.07 10.08
C GLN A 196 8.30 37.33 11.05
N LEU A 197 8.85 36.18 10.65
CA LEU A 197 9.79 35.40 11.45
C LEU A 197 11.05 36.19 11.80
N ASP A 198 11.62 36.96 10.87
CA ASP A 198 12.75 37.86 11.12
C ASP A 198 12.43 38.86 12.23
N LYS A 199 11.25 39.49 12.18
CA LYS A 199 10.80 40.46 13.19
C LYS A 199 10.55 39.79 14.53
N PHE A 200 9.90 38.63 14.55
CA PHE A 200 9.70 37.87 15.79
C PHE A 200 11.04 37.50 16.41
N ILE A 201 11.97 36.90 15.66
CA ILE A 201 13.31 36.55 16.15
C ILE A 201 14.02 37.78 16.70
N HIS A 202 14.01 38.90 15.97
CA HIS A 202 14.66 40.14 16.39
C HIS A 202 14.08 40.68 17.71
N TYR A 203 12.76 40.90 17.77
CA TYR A 203 12.13 41.54 18.93
C TYR A 203 11.99 40.63 20.14
N VAL A 204 11.76 39.33 19.93
CA VAL A 204 11.71 38.34 21.02
C VAL A 204 13.08 38.18 21.67
N ASN A 205 14.15 38.10 20.88
CA ASN A 205 15.50 38.00 21.43
C ASN A 205 15.97 39.31 22.09
N MET A 206 15.48 40.46 21.61
CA MET A 206 15.71 41.76 22.26
C MET A 206 14.98 41.86 23.62
N ASP A 207 13.75 41.34 23.69
CA ASP A 207 12.99 41.25 24.95
C ASP A 207 13.65 40.29 25.95
N GLY A 208 14.18 39.17 25.49
CA GLY A 208 15.07 38.29 26.25
C GLY A 208 14.39 37.32 27.22
N ARG A 209 13.05 37.31 27.34
CA ARG A 209 12.33 36.32 28.17
C ARG A 209 12.43 34.89 27.61
N VAL A 210 12.51 34.76 26.29
CA VAL A 210 12.77 33.50 25.57
C VAL A 210 13.73 33.78 24.41
N ASN A 211 14.36 32.73 23.88
CA ASN A 211 15.21 32.83 22.70
C ASN A 211 14.56 32.12 21.50
N ALA A 212 14.44 32.83 20.38
CA ALA A 212 13.92 32.34 19.12
C ALA A 212 15.02 32.33 18.05
N LEU A 213 15.00 31.31 17.19
CA LEU A 213 15.92 31.18 16.06
C LEU A 213 15.22 30.45 14.91
N TYR A 214 15.70 30.68 13.69
CA TYR A 214 15.48 29.70 12.63
C TYR A 214 16.18 28.41 13.01
N SER A 215 15.51 27.29 12.78
CA SER A 215 16.01 25.96 13.09
C SER A 215 15.49 24.97 12.07
N THR A 216 16.04 23.76 12.12
CA THR A 216 15.56 22.60 11.40
C THR A 216 15.32 21.45 12.39
N PRO A 217 14.57 20.40 12.00
CA PRO A 217 14.37 19.24 12.87
C PRO A 217 15.67 18.56 13.30
N SER A 218 16.72 18.59 12.48
CA SER A 218 18.03 18.01 12.86
C SER A 218 18.74 18.86 13.92
N ILE A 219 18.74 20.20 13.78
CA ILE A 219 19.29 21.11 14.80
C ILE A 219 18.51 20.97 16.12
N TYR A 220 17.18 20.83 16.03
CA TYR A 220 16.34 20.54 17.19
C TYR A 220 16.75 19.24 17.87
N THR A 221 16.85 18.13 17.12
CA THR A 221 17.30 16.84 17.61
C THR A 221 18.68 16.94 18.27
N ASP A 222 19.65 17.60 17.64
CA ASP A 222 21.01 17.74 18.17
C ASP A 222 21.00 18.50 19.52
N ALA A 223 20.16 19.54 19.66
CA ALA A 223 19.99 20.24 20.93
C ALA A 223 19.33 19.38 22.02
N LYS A 224 18.35 18.54 21.64
CA LYS A 224 17.70 17.59 22.57
C LYS A 224 18.66 16.51 23.02
N TYR A 225 19.48 16.00 22.11
CA TYR A 225 20.50 14.99 22.40
C TYR A 225 21.62 15.53 23.30
N ALA A 226 21.99 16.80 23.15
CA ALA A 226 22.98 17.46 24.00
C ALA A 226 22.49 17.70 25.45
N SER A 227 21.19 17.54 25.73
CA SER A 227 20.64 17.67 27.07
C SER A 227 20.90 16.40 27.91
N ASN A 228 21.20 16.58 29.21
CA ASN A 228 21.34 15.46 30.14
C ASN A 228 19.98 15.00 30.69
N GLU A 229 19.07 14.63 29.78
CA GLU A 229 17.70 14.22 30.11
C GLU A 229 17.48 12.72 29.89
N SER A 230 16.59 12.15 30.71
CA SER A 230 16.06 10.81 30.47
C SER A 230 14.74 10.88 29.70
N TRP A 231 14.52 9.95 28.78
CA TRP A 231 13.35 9.93 27.90
C TRP A 231 12.44 8.75 28.22
N PRO A 232 11.10 8.91 28.18
CA PRO A 232 10.19 7.79 28.32
C PRO A 232 10.36 6.78 27.19
N LEU A 233 10.16 5.51 27.50
CA LEU A 233 10.15 4.44 26.52
C LEU A 233 8.75 4.31 25.90
N LYS A 234 8.70 4.12 24.58
CA LYS A 234 7.51 3.69 23.83
C LYS A 234 7.81 2.36 23.13
N THR A 235 6.88 1.42 23.24
CA THR A 235 6.87 0.14 22.50
C THR A 235 5.59 0.05 21.66
N ASP A 236 5.53 -0.88 20.71
CA ASP A 236 4.36 -1.10 19.83
C ASP A 236 4.06 0.10 18.90
N ASP A 237 2.81 0.35 18.51
CA ASP A 237 2.41 1.35 17.48
C ASP A 237 1.51 2.49 18.03
N PHE A 238 1.07 3.40 17.17
CA PHE A 238 0.10 4.46 17.45
C PHE A 238 -1.20 4.25 16.65
N PHE A 239 -1.62 2.99 16.47
CA PHE A 239 -2.90 2.67 15.85
C PHE A 239 -3.94 2.15 16.88
N PRO A 240 -5.24 2.36 16.62
CA PRO A 240 -5.82 3.24 15.60
C PRO A 240 -5.78 4.73 16.03
N TYR A 241 -5.81 5.64 15.06
CA TYR A 241 -5.87 7.09 15.29
C TYR A 241 -7.33 7.57 15.43
N ALA A 242 -7.57 8.48 16.39
CA ALA A 242 -8.76 9.30 16.46
C ALA A 242 -8.39 10.75 16.81
N ASP A 243 -8.93 11.71 16.06
CA ASP A 243 -8.70 13.14 16.29
C ASP A 243 -9.67 13.73 17.32
N ARG A 244 -10.81 13.07 17.54
CA ARG A 244 -11.85 13.43 18.51
C ARG A 244 -12.75 12.24 18.82
N ALA A 245 -13.69 12.43 19.75
CA ALA A 245 -14.70 11.42 20.08
C ALA A 245 -15.51 10.98 18.84
N HIS A 246 -15.77 9.68 18.73
CA HIS A 246 -16.52 9.05 17.62
C HIS A 246 -15.91 9.19 16.22
N ALA A 247 -14.63 9.58 16.12
CA ALA A 247 -13.92 9.77 14.87
C ALA A 247 -12.68 8.87 14.80
N TYR A 248 -12.85 7.54 14.86
CA TYR A 248 -11.74 6.61 14.62
C TYR A 248 -11.47 6.49 13.12
N TRP A 249 -10.24 6.75 12.71
CA TRP A 249 -9.79 6.75 11.32
C TRP A 249 -9.42 5.32 10.92
N THR A 250 -10.39 4.41 10.97
CA THR A 250 -10.21 3.01 10.56
C THR A 250 -11.00 2.67 9.30
N GLY A 251 -11.70 3.64 8.71
CA GLY A 251 -12.40 3.49 7.44
C GLY A 251 -11.43 3.38 6.27
N TYR A 252 -10.34 4.16 6.29
CA TYR A 252 -9.35 4.15 5.21
C TYR A 252 -8.57 2.83 5.11
N PHE A 253 -8.62 1.98 6.14
CA PHE A 253 -8.10 0.62 6.08
C PHE A 253 -8.75 -0.19 4.94
N SER A 254 -10.01 0.13 4.58
CA SER A 254 -10.79 -0.58 3.57
C SER A 254 -11.25 0.30 2.40
N SER A 255 -11.16 1.63 2.49
CA SER A 255 -11.55 2.55 1.40
C SER A 255 -10.82 2.25 0.09
N ARG A 256 -11.53 2.28 -1.05
CA ARG A 256 -10.99 1.96 -2.39
C ARG A 256 -10.22 0.63 -2.46
N PRO A 257 -10.85 -0.52 -2.10
CA PRO A 257 -10.16 -1.80 -2.02
C PRO A 257 -9.58 -2.28 -3.36
N ALA A 258 -10.19 -1.88 -4.49
CA ALA A 258 -9.66 -2.16 -5.82
C ALA A 258 -8.31 -1.50 -6.08
N LEU A 259 -8.12 -0.23 -5.65
CA LEU A 259 -6.85 0.47 -5.77
C LEU A 259 -5.78 -0.14 -4.87
N LYS A 260 -6.12 -0.46 -3.61
CA LYS A 260 -5.23 -1.18 -2.68
C LYS A 260 -4.72 -2.50 -3.27
N ARG A 261 -5.63 -3.31 -3.84
CA ARG A 261 -5.26 -4.54 -4.55
C ARG A 261 -4.37 -4.24 -5.75
N TYR A 262 -4.68 -3.20 -6.53
CA TYR A 262 -3.90 -2.87 -7.72
C TYR A 262 -2.46 -2.49 -7.35
N VAL A 263 -2.26 -1.65 -6.32
CA VAL A 263 -0.93 -1.32 -5.78
C VAL A 263 -0.18 -2.59 -5.37
N LYS A 264 -0.83 -3.51 -4.63
CA LYS A 264 -0.16 -4.74 -4.18
C LYS A 264 0.24 -5.67 -5.33
N VAL A 265 -0.60 -5.80 -6.35
CA VAL A 265 -0.29 -6.60 -7.55
C VAL A 265 0.88 -5.98 -8.31
N MET A 266 0.87 -4.66 -8.48
CA MET A 266 1.95 -3.93 -9.16
C MET A 266 3.26 -3.95 -8.38
N SER A 267 3.22 -3.90 -7.04
CA SER A 267 4.40 -4.08 -6.17
C SER A 267 5.09 -5.42 -6.42
N GLY A 268 4.32 -6.52 -6.39
CA GLY A 268 4.84 -7.86 -6.67
C GLY A 268 5.38 -8.00 -8.10
N TYR A 269 4.68 -7.39 -9.07
CA TYR A 269 5.12 -7.36 -10.48
C TYR A 269 6.42 -6.59 -10.66
N TYR A 270 6.55 -5.41 -10.05
CA TYR A 270 7.72 -4.55 -10.12
C TYR A 270 8.96 -5.22 -9.51
N LEU A 271 8.81 -5.99 -8.43
CA LEU A 271 9.89 -6.80 -7.89
C LEU A 271 10.38 -7.85 -8.92
N ALA A 272 9.47 -8.59 -9.54
CA ALA A 272 9.83 -9.57 -10.57
C ALA A 272 10.44 -8.91 -11.82
N ALA A 273 9.89 -7.77 -12.25
CA ALA A 273 10.37 -7.01 -13.40
C ALA A 273 11.81 -6.52 -13.20
N ARG A 274 12.15 -5.99 -12.02
CA ARG A 274 13.53 -5.57 -11.69
C ARG A 274 14.52 -6.74 -11.67
N GLN A 275 14.11 -7.92 -11.19
CA GLN A 275 14.96 -9.12 -11.23
C GLN A 275 15.26 -9.53 -12.67
N LEU A 276 14.23 -9.56 -13.53
CA LEU A 276 14.37 -9.91 -14.94
C LEU A 276 15.17 -8.86 -15.72
N GLU A 277 14.93 -7.57 -15.47
CA GLU A 277 15.73 -6.46 -16.02
C GLU A 277 17.21 -6.59 -15.64
N PHE A 278 17.49 -6.93 -14.38
CA PHE A 278 18.85 -7.16 -13.92
C PHE A 278 19.55 -8.29 -14.70
N TYR A 279 18.88 -9.40 -14.98
CA TYR A 279 19.48 -10.54 -15.69
C TYR A 279 19.90 -10.24 -17.13
N ILE A 280 19.15 -9.39 -17.83
CA ILE A 280 19.46 -9.02 -19.22
C ILE A 280 20.30 -7.75 -19.34
N GLY A 281 20.56 -7.08 -18.22
CA GLY A 281 21.17 -5.76 -18.19
C GLY A 281 20.15 -4.67 -18.50
N ARG A 282 20.12 -3.65 -17.64
CA ARG A 282 19.21 -2.51 -17.78
C ARG A 282 19.50 -1.73 -19.06
N SER A 283 18.45 -1.41 -19.81
CA SER A 283 18.56 -0.60 -21.02
C SER A 283 18.75 0.88 -20.70
N GLU A 284 19.71 1.54 -21.36
CA GLU A 284 19.92 2.99 -21.22
C GLU A 284 18.98 3.81 -22.12
N THR A 285 18.53 3.24 -23.25
CA THR A 285 17.75 3.96 -24.28
C THR A 285 16.38 3.35 -24.55
N GLY A 286 16.09 2.15 -24.02
CA GLY A 286 14.83 1.44 -24.21
C GLY A 286 13.91 1.50 -22.99
N HIS A 287 12.84 0.71 -23.02
CA HIS A 287 11.95 0.53 -21.87
C HIS A 287 12.74 0.00 -20.67
N ASN A 288 12.39 0.52 -19.50
CA ASN A 288 12.96 0.13 -18.21
C ASN A 288 11.86 0.16 -17.14
N THR A 289 12.22 -0.17 -15.91
CA THR A 289 11.24 -0.27 -14.81
C THR A 289 10.96 1.05 -14.07
N ASP A 290 11.53 2.19 -14.48
CA ASP A 290 11.43 3.45 -13.74
C ASP A 290 10.03 4.06 -13.73
N SER A 291 9.29 3.97 -14.84
CA SER A 291 7.92 4.50 -14.94
C SER A 291 6.99 3.84 -13.92
N LEU A 292 7.17 2.52 -13.70
CA LEU A 292 6.45 1.79 -12.64
C LEU A 292 6.98 2.13 -11.25
N ALA A 293 8.29 2.37 -11.11
CA ALA A 293 8.90 2.80 -9.86
C ALA A 293 8.29 4.13 -9.35
N ASP A 294 8.20 5.14 -10.23
CA ASP A 294 7.61 6.44 -9.92
C ASP A 294 6.12 6.31 -9.56
N ALA A 295 5.35 5.58 -10.39
CA ALA A 295 3.93 5.38 -10.14
C ALA A 295 3.65 4.67 -8.81
N LEU A 296 4.42 3.62 -8.47
CA LEU A 296 4.31 2.92 -7.20
C LEU A 296 4.76 3.78 -6.03
N ALA A 297 5.83 4.56 -6.19
CA ALA A 297 6.33 5.46 -5.15
C ALA A 297 5.29 6.52 -4.79
N ILE A 298 4.66 7.15 -5.79
CA ILE A 298 3.55 8.10 -5.59
C ILE A 298 2.35 7.41 -4.94
N ALA A 299 2.03 6.18 -5.34
CA ALA A 299 0.89 5.45 -4.80
C ALA A 299 1.01 5.13 -3.30
N GLN A 300 2.20 5.23 -2.70
CA GLN A 300 2.37 5.05 -1.26
C GLN A 300 1.94 6.26 -0.44
N HIS A 301 1.71 7.43 -1.06
CA HIS A 301 1.27 8.65 -0.39
C HIS A 301 0.07 8.41 0.55
N HIS A 302 0.02 9.14 1.67
CA HIS A 302 -1.04 8.99 2.67
C HIS A 302 -2.45 9.40 2.21
N ASP A 303 -2.61 9.97 1.02
CA ASP A 303 -3.87 10.09 0.30
C ASP A 303 -3.88 9.36 -1.05
N ALA A 304 -3.18 8.24 -1.18
CA ALA A 304 -3.22 7.43 -2.40
C ALA A 304 -3.72 6.02 -2.09
N VAL A 305 -2.84 5.13 -1.61
CA VAL A 305 -3.24 3.76 -1.25
C VAL A 305 -4.30 3.72 -0.13
N THR A 306 -4.37 4.76 0.71
CA THR A 306 -5.40 4.96 1.73
C THR A 306 -6.80 5.11 1.15
N GLY A 307 -6.93 5.63 -0.07
CA GLY A 307 -8.19 5.84 -0.76
C GLY A 307 -8.99 7.04 -0.24
N THR A 308 -8.29 8.03 0.31
CA THR A 308 -8.87 9.23 0.94
C THR A 308 -8.92 10.45 0.03
N GLU A 309 -8.35 10.35 -1.17
CA GLU A 309 -8.38 11.35 -2.22
C GLU A 309 -9.73 11.48 -2.93
N LYS A 310 -9.89 12.57 -3.69
CA LYS A 310 -11.02 12.76 -4.62
C LYS A 310 -10.99 11.75 -5.75
N GLN A 311 -12.16 11.39 -6.28
CA GLN A 311 -12.28 10.35 -7.32
C GLN A 311 -11.40 10.57 -8.55
N HIS A 312 -11.27 11.81 -9.05
CA HIS A 312 -10.42 12.07 -10.22
C HIS A 312 -8.93 11.88 -9.93
N VAL A 313 -8.49 12.05 -8.68
CA VAL A 313 -7.11 11.78 -8.24
C VAL A 313 -6.89 10.27 -8.14
N ALA A 314 -7.85 9.53 -7.61
CA ALA A 314 -7.82 8.06 -7.61
C ALA A 314 -7.66 7.49 -9.03
N ASN A 315 -8.39 8.09 -9.99
CA ASN A 315 -8.29 7.72 -11.40
C ASN A 315 -6.91 8.05 -11.99
N ASP A 316 -6.28 9.16 -11.56
CA ASP A 316 -4.91 9.52 -11.98
C ASP A 316 -3.88 8.53 -11.44
N TYR A 317 -3.97 8.12 -10.17
CA TYR A 317 -3.10 7.07 -9.62
C TYR A 317 -3.24 5.75 -10.37
N ALA A 318 -4.46 5.30 -10.64
CA ALA A 318 -4.70 4.09 -11.42
C ALA A 318 -4.15 4.21 -12.85
N LYS A 319 -4.28 5.38 -13.48
CA LYS A 319 -3.72 5.66 -14.81
C LYS A 319 -2.19 5.59 -14.80
N ARG A 320 -1.52 6.18 -13.81
CA ARG A 320 -0.06 6.12 -13.66
C ARG A 320 0.44 4.69 -13.50
N LEU A 321 -0.21 3.91 -12.64
CA LEU A 321 0.12 2.49 -12.45
C LEU A 321 -0.04 1.70 -13.77
N ALA A 322 -1.10 1.98 -14.55
CA ALA A 322 -1.30 1.32 -15.85
C ALA A 322 -0.23 1.68 -16.88
N ILE A 323 0.20 2.95 -16.93
CA ILE A 323 1.30 3.41 -17.80
C ILE A 323 2.60 2.71 -17.41
N GLY A 324 2.97 2.77 -16.12
CA GLY A 324 4.19 2.12 -15.62
C GLY A 324 4.18 0.60 -15.84
N TYR A 325 3.03 -0.05 -15.63
CA TYR A 325 2.87 -1.48 -15.93
C TYR A 325 3.14 -1.80 -17.39
N THR A 326 2.61 -1.02 -18.32
CA THR A 326 2.77 -1.27 -19.77
C THR A 326 4.24 -1.23 -20.17
N GLU A 327 5.01 -0.27 -19.65
CA GLU A 327 6.45 -0.20 -19.91
C GLU A 327 7.22 -1.36 -19.26
N ALA A 328 6.89 -1.72 -18.02
CA ALA A 328 7.51 -2.85 -17.33
C ALA A 328 7.12 -4.21 -17.98
N GLU A 329 5.94 -4.32 -18.60
CA GLU A 329 5.49 -5.51 -19.31
C GLU A 329 6.39 -5.82 -20.50
N GLU A 330 6.78 -4.80 -21.27
CA GLU A 330 7.72 -4.93 -22.39
C GLU A 330 9.12 -5.35 -21.91
N VAL A 331 9.57 -4.83 -20.77
CA VAL A 331 10.85 -5.25 -20.15
C VAL A 331 10.79 -6.73 -19.77
N VAL A 332 9.73 -7.17 -19.09
CA VAL A 332 9.54 -8.57 -18.68
C VAL A 332 9.44 -9.49 -19.89
N ALA A 333 8.67 -9.11 -20.91
CA ALA A 333 8.52 -9.89 -22.13
C ALA A 333 9.85 -10.04 -22.87
N THR A 334 10.61 -8.95 -23.01
CA THR A 334 11.94 -8.94 -23.64
C THR A 334 12.94 -9.79 -22.85
N ALA A 335 12.93 -9.65 -21.52
CA ALA A 335 13.83 -10.41 -20.66
C ALA A 335 13.57 -11.91 -20.73
N LEU A 336 12.31 -12.33 -20.62
CA LEU A 336 11.96 -13.75 -20.76
C LEU A 336 12.25 -14.28 -22.16
N ALA A 337 12.03 -13.48 -23.21
CA ALA A 337 12.34 -13.87 -24.58
C ALA A 337 13.85 -14.11 -24.76
N CYS A 338 14.69 -13.22 -24.20
CA CYS A 338 16.15 -13.41 -24.21
C CYS A 338 16.60 -14.61 -23.37
N LEU A 339 15.98 -14.85 -22.21
CA LEU A 339 16.38 -15.96 -21.32
C LEU A 339 15.96 -17.34 -21.84
N VAL A 340 14.87 -17.41 -22.60
CA VAL A 340 14.36 -18.65 -23.20
C VAL A 340 15.09 -18.96 -24.51
N ASP A 341 15.32 -17.96 -25.35
CA ASP A 341 16.13 -18.10 -26.56
C ASP A 341 17.59 -18.26 -26.14
N SER A 342 18.12 -19.50 -26.13
CA SER A 342 19.52 -19.79 -25.80
C SER A 342 20.47 -18.75 -26.42
N PRO A 343 21.55 -18.35 -25.73
CA PRO A 343 22.44 -17.29 -26.20
C PRO A 343 23.10 -17.71 -27.51
N SER A 344 22.46 -17.39 -28.64
CA SER A 344 23.19 -17.19 -29.88
C SER A 344 24.19 -16.06 -29.61
N ASP A 345 25.40 -16.15 -30.16
CA ASP A 345 26.57 -15.30 -29.88
C ASP A 345 26.37 -13.76 -30.03
N ASN A 346 25.15 -13.26 -30.24
CA ASN A 346 24.80 -11.87 -30.52
C ASN A 346 24.02 -11.13 -29.40
N GLY A 347 23.93 -11.69 -28.19
CA GLY A 347 23.25 -11.04 -27.05
C GLY A 347 21.72 -10.87 -27.21
N CYS A 348 21.06 -10.20 -26.26
CA CYS A 348 19.59 -10.03 -26.22
C CYS A 348 18.98 -9.18 -27.37
N GLY A 349 19.76 -8.78 -28.39
CA GLY A 349 19.34 -7.82 -29.41
C GLY A 349 18.46 -8.35 -30.54
N ARG A 350 18.21 -9.67 -30.64
CA ARG A 350 17.47 -10.29 -31.76
C ARG A 350 16.60 -11.50 -31.37
N SER A 351 15.89 -11.44 -30.24
CA SER A 351 14.89 -12.49 -29.97
C SER A 351 13.74 -12.42 -30.98
N THR A 352 13.39 -13.56 -31.57
CA THR A 352 12.18 -13.71 -32.39
C THR A 352 10.95 -14.08 -31.56
N THR A 353 11.17 -14.49 -30.31
CA THR A 353 10.14 -14.89 -29.37
C THR A 353 9.44 -13.66 -28.82
N ARG A 354 8.10 -13.69 -28.77
CA ARG A 354 7.28 -12.63 -28.18
C ARG A 354 6.35 -13.24 -27.15
N PHE A 355 6.38 -12.69 -25.94
CA PHE A 355 5.48 -13.06 -24.86
C PHE A 355 4.33 -12.07 -24.75
N GLN A 356 3.15 -12.59 -24.45
CA GLN A 356 1.99 -11.80 -24.04
C GLN A 356 1.62 -12.21 -22.62
N GLN A 357 1.28 -11.23 -21.78
CA GLN A 357 0.83 -11.47 -20.42
C GLN A 357 -0.67 -11.21 -20.29
N CYS A 358 -1.27 -11.70 -19.21
CA CYS A 358 -2.71 -11.62 -18.98
C CYS A 358 -2.99 -11.03 -17.58
N PRO A 359 -2.99 -9.69 -17.43
CA PRO A 359 -3.21 -9.05 -16.14
C PRO A 359 -4.67 -9.15 -15.62
N LEU A 360 -5.61 -9.62 -16.44
CA LEU A 360 -7.05 -9.64 -16.16
C LEU A 360 -7.62 -11.04 -15.90
N LEU A 361 -6.78 -11.97 -15.41
CA LEU A 361 -7.23 -13.32 -15.02
C LEU A 361 -8.31 -13.30 -13.93
N ASN A 362 -8.36 -12.28 -13.07
CA ASN A 362 -9.39 -12.17 -12.03
C ASN A 362 -10.82 -12.01 -12.58
N ILE A 363 -10.96 -11.55 -13.83
CA ILE A 363 -12.24 -11.49 -14.55
C ILE A 363 -12.26 -12.51 -15.70
N SER A 364 -11.49 -13.59 -15.57
CA SER A 364 -11.37 -14.67 -16.55
C SER A 364 -10.91 -14.25 -17.95
N TYR A 365 -10.19 -13.12 -18.11
CA TYR A 365 -9.78 -12.59 -19.41
C TYR A 365 -8.30 -12.79 -19.72
N CYS A 366 -8.01 -13.63 -20.73
CA CYS A 366 -6.68 -13.86 -21.28
C CYS A 366 -6.75 -14.23 -22.77
N PRO A 367 -6.68 -13.25 -23.69
CA PRO A 367 -6.77 -13.52 -25.13
C PRO A 367 -5.74 -14.52 -25.66
N ALA A 368 -4.55 -14.58 -25.04
CA ALA A 368 -3.48 -15.49 -25.44
C ALA A 368 -3.85 -16.98 -25.23
N SER A 369 -4.67 -17.30 -24.22
CA SER A 369 -5.08 -18.68 -23.91
C SER A 369 -6.46 -19.06 -24.44
N GLU A 370 -7.23 -18.07 -24.90
CA GLU A 370 -8.58 -18.24 -25.47
C GLU A 370 -8.55 -18.45 -26.99
N ILE A 371 -7.53 -19.16 -27.48
CA ILE A 371 -7.37 -19.48 -28.90
C ILE A 371 -7.91 -20.87 -29.22
N ASP A 372 -8.32 -21.09 -30.47
CA ASP A 372 -8.71 -22.42 -30.93
C ASP A 372 -7.48 -23.29 -31.26
N PHE A 373 -7.29 -24.34 -30.45
CA PHE A 373 -6.21 -25.32 -30.59
C PHE A 373 -6.45 -26.35 -31.72
N SER A 374 -7.62 -26.33 -32.39
CA SER A 374 -7.99 -27.28 -33.45
C SER A 374 -7.06 -27.22 -34.68
N ASN A 375 -6.44 -26.08 -34.94
CA ASN A 375 -5.57 -25.85 -36.09
C ASN A 375 -4.11 -26.31 -35.89
N GLY A 376 -3.84 -27.17 -34.90
CA GLY A 376 -2.50 -27.68 -34.60
C GLY A 376 -1.55 -26.66 -33.96
N LYS A 377 -2.08 -25.55 -33.47
CA LYS A 377 -1.33 -24.56 -32.68
C LYS A 377 -1.20 -25.06 -31.24
N ASN A 378 -0.05 -24.75 -30.62
CA ASN A 378 0.20 -25.00 -29.20
C ASN A 378 0.32 -23.66 -28.48
N LEU A 379 -0.09 -23.63 -27.21
CA LEU A 379 0.17 -22.52 -26.30
C LEU A 379 1.36 -22.89 -25.42
N VAL A 380 2.42 -22.08 -25.49
CA VAL A 380 3.57 -22.19 -24.60
C VAL A 380 3.39 -21.22 -23.45
N ILE A 381 3.54 -21.72 -22.22
CA ILE A 381 3.43 -20.94 -21.00
C ILE A 381 4.77 -20.98 -20.30
N VAL A 382 5.34 -19.80 -20.08
CA VAL A 382 6.53 -19.60 -19.26
C VAL A 382 6.09 -19.02 -17.93
N ILE A 383 6.51 -19.65 -16.83
CA ILE A 383 6.14 -19.24 -15.48
C ILE A 383 7.43 -18.87 -14.76
N TYR A 384 7.54 -17.61 -14.36
CA TYR A 384 8.67 -17.10 -13.58
C TYR A 384 8.34 -17.07 -12.09
N ASN A 385 9.31 -17.50 -11.26
CA ASN A 385 9.23 -17.46 -9.82
C ASN A 385 10.22 -16.43 -9.26
N SER A 386 9.69 -15.31 -8.75
CA SER A 386 10.48 -14.22 -8.18
C SER A 386 10.99 -14.48 -6.76
N LEU A 387 10.68 -15.65 -6.18
CA LEU A 387 11.11 -16.02 -4.84
C LEU A 387 12.48 -16.71 -4.87
N GLY A 388 13.26 -16.50 -3.81
CA GLY A 388 14.56 -17.15 -3.58
C GLY A 388 14.49 -18.64 -3.24
N TRP A 389 13.34 -19.29 -3.41
CA TRP A 389 13.10 -20.69 -3.09
C TRP A 389 12.18 -21.35 -4.11
N LYS A 390 12.31 -22.68 -4.27
CA LYS A 390 11.50 -23.46 -5.21
C LYS A 390 10.02 -23.32 -4.83
N ARG A 391 9.17 -23.10 -5.83
CA ARG A 391 7.73 -22.96 -5.64
C ARG A 391 6.99 -24.03 -6.42
N GLU A 392 6.09 -24.71 -5.73
CA GLU A 392 5.08 -25.58 -6.33
C GLU A 392 3.72 -24.89 -6.16
N ASP A 393 2.94 -24.82 -7.23
CA ASP A 393 1.68 -24.10 -7.23
C ASP A 393 0.72 -24.69 -8.26
N ILE A 394 -0.54 -24.29 -8.24
CA ILE A 394 -1.53 -24.61 -9.26
C ILE A 394 -1.79 -23.36 -10.08
N ILE A 395 -1.51 -23.42 -11.38
CA ILE A 395 -1.86 -22.33 -12.30
C ILE A 395 -3.23 -22.62 -12.92
N ARG A 396 -4.04 -21.56 -13.05
CA ARG A 396 -5.36 -21.59 -13.70
C ARG A 396 -5.38 -20.58 -14.83
N ILE A 397 -5.76 -21.02 -16.03
CA ILE A 397 -5.93 -20.14 -17.19
C ILE A 397 -7.25 -20.42 -17.93
N PRO A 398 -7.91 -19.39 -18.49
CA PRO A 398 -9.14 -19.56 -19.24
C PRO A 398 -8.83 -20.14 -20.63
N VAL A 399 -9.56 -21.19 -21.05
CA VAL A 399 -9.38 -21.87 -22.35
C VAL A 399 -10.70 -22.04 -23.08
N ALA A 400 -10.65 -21.98 -24.41
CA ALA A 400 -11.83 -22.10 -25.28
C ALA A 400 -12.18 -23.56 -25.63
N ASN A 401 -11.25 -24.50 -25.46
CA ASN A 401 -11.38 -25.90 -25.88
C ASN A 401 -11.43 -26.84 -24.66
N GLY A 402 -12.25 -27.89 -24.75
CA GLY A 402 -12.38 -28.92 -23.72
C GLY A 402 -11.52 -30.17 -23.94
N ASP A 403 -10.79 -30.23 -25.06
CA ASP A 403 -9.94 -31.36 -25.47
C ASP A 403 -8.49 -30.89 -25.55
N VAL A 404 -7.90 -30.65 -24.38
CA VAL A 404 -6.52 -30.18 -24.24
C VAL A 404 -5.68 -31.18 -23.44
N THR A 405 -4.36 -31.13 -23.69
CA THR A 405 -3.35 -31.88 -22.94
C THR A 405 -2.24 -30.92 -22.54
N VAL A 406 -1.76 -31.04 -21.30
CA VAL A 406 -0.64 -30.23 -20.78
C VAL A 406 0.62 -31.07 -20.72
N PHE A 407 1.72 -30.52 -21.22
CA PHE A 407 3.05 -31.10 -21.22
C PHE A 407 4.01 -30.23 -20.42
N ASN A 408 4.89 -30.86 -19.64
CA ASN A 408 6.04 -30.16 -19.05
C ASN A 408 7.14 -29.92 -20.11
N SER A 409 8.23 -29.28 -19.70
CA SER A 409 9.39 -29.00 -20.56
C SER A 409 10.09 -30.25 -21.12
N GLU A 410 9.92 -31.42 -20.51
CA GLU A 410 10.46 -32.70 -20.97
C GLU A 410 9.53 -33.41 -21.98
N GLY A 411 8.37 -32.82 -22.30
CA GLY A 411 7.37 -33.43 -23.16
C GLY A 411 6.52 -34.51 -22.47
N LYS A 412 6.58 -34.60 -21.14
CA LYS A 412 5.75 -35.52 -20.34
C LYS A 412 4.38 -34.89 -20.08
N ILE A 413 3.32 -35.68 -20.26
CA ILE A 413 1.96 -35.29 -19.90
C ILE A 413 1.87 -35.09 -18.39
N ILE A 414 1.31 -33.95 -17.98
CA ILE A 414 0.99 -33.68 -16.58
C ILE A 414 -0.51 -33.76 -16.35
N GLU A 415 -0.90 -34.28 -15.19
CA GLU A 415 -2.30 -34.33 -14.78
C GLU A 415 -2.87 -32.91 -14.72
N SER A 416 -4.07 -32.73 -15.25
CA SER A 416 -4.69 -31.42 -15.41
C SER A 416 -6.21 -31.54 -15.36
N GLN A 417 -6.85 -30.46 -14.93
CA GLN A 417 -8.28 -30.39 -14.63
C GLN A 417 -8.94 -29.25 -15.38
N LEU A 418 -10.10 -29.52 -15.97
CA LEU A 418 -10.96 -28.50 -16.60
C LEU A 418 -12.12 -28.18 -15.65
N VAL A 419 -12.18 -26.93 -15.19
CA VAL A 419 -13.22 -26.40 -14.30
C VAL A 419 -14.10 -25.44 -15.10
N PRO A 420 -15.44 -25.62 -15.14
CA PRO A 420 -16.30 -24.65 -15.82
C PRO A 420 -16.27 -23.29 -15.11
N PRO A 421 -16.30 -22.16 -15.83
CA PRO A 421 -16.45 -20.84 -15.22
C PRO A 421 -17.85 -20.71 -14.60
N ALA A 422 -17.96 -20.00 -13.49
CA ALA A 422 -19.27 -19.65 -12.94
C ALA A 422 -19.87 -18.44 -13.67
N ASP A 423 -21.18 -18.44 -13.86
CA ASP A 423 -21.91 -17.40 -14.60
C ASP A 423 -21.64 -15.99 -14.05
N ALA A 424 -21.54 -15.84 -12.72
CA ALA A 424 -21.21 -14.57 -12.07
C ALA A 424 -19.88 -13.95 -12.55
N PHE A 425 -18.89 -14.79 -12.89
CA PHE A 425 -17.61 -14.30 -13.42
C PHE A 425 -17.70 -13.90 -14.90
N MET A 426 -18.64 -14.48 -15.66
CA MET A 426 -18.87 -14.14 -17.05
C MET A 426 -19.49 -12.75 -17.21
N ASP A 427 -20.46 -12.40 -16.35
CA ASP A 427 -21.04 -11.05 -16.34
C ASP A 427 -19.99 -9.98 -15.96
N LEU A 428 -19.14 -10.29 -14.97
CA LEU A 428 -18.02 -9.43 -14.58
C LEU A 428 -17.03 -9.22 -15.73
N ARG A 429 -16.71 -10.29 -16.46
CA ARG A 429 -15.83 -10.24 -17.63
C ARG A 429 -16.35 -9.25 -18.67
N ASP A 430 -17.60 -9.40 -19.08
CA ASP A 430 -18.17 -8.58 -20.16
C ASP A 430 -18.20 -7.09 -19.79
N TYR A 431 -18.57 -6.78 -18.55
CA TYR A 431 -18.58 -5.40 -18.06
C TYR A 431 -17.17 -4.81 -17.98
N TYR A 432 -16.24 -5.48 -17.28
CA TYR A 432 -14.93 -4.91 -16.97
C TYR A 432 -13.96 -4.93 -18.15
N VAL A 433 -14.06 -5.90 -19.07
CA VAL A 433 -13.27 -5.87 -20.32
C VAL A 433 -13.65 -4.64 -21.15
N ARG A 434 -14.95 -4.31 -21.23
CA ARG A 434 -15.41 -3.10 -21.91
C ARG A 434 -14.94 -1.84 -21.18
N ALA A 435 -15.06 -1.80 -19.86
CA ALA A 435 -14.65 -0.65 -19.06
C ALA A 435 -13.15 -0.36 -19.14
N TYR A 436 -12.30 -1.40 -19.11
CA TYR A 436 -10.85 -1.24 -19.09
C TYR A 436 -10.24 -1.09 -20.49
N LEU A 437 -10.75 -1.83 -21.48
CA LEU A 437 -10.12 -1.93 -22.81
C LEU A 437 -10.94 -1.24 -23.93
N GLY A 438 -12.13 -0.72 -23.63
CA GLY A 438 -12.98 -0.06 -24.62
C GLY A 438 -13.54 -0.98 -25.71
N ARG A 439 -13.48 -2.31 -25.52
CA ARG A 439 -13.92 -3.32 -26.50
C ARG A 439 -14.66 -4.48 -25.83
N ASN A 440 -15.47 -5.20 -26.58
CA ASN A 440 -16.11 -6.43 -26.10
C ASN A 440 -15.14 -7.62 -26.15
N PRO A 441 -15.22 -8.59 -25.21
CA PRO A 441 -14.50 -9.84 -25.33
C PRO A 441 -15.00 -10.64 -26.55
N MET A 442 -14.11 -11.35 -27.25
CA MET A 442 -14.46 -12.06 -28.50
C MET A 442 -15.14 -13.39 -28.24
N VAL A 443 -14.46 -14.31 -27.54
CA VAL A 443 -14.92 -15.67 -27.26
C VAL A 443 -14.92 -15.86 -25.75
N PRO A 444 -16.03 -16.31 -25.15
CA PRO A 444 -16.03 -16.66 -23.73
C PRO A 444 -15.23 -17.96 -23.53
N PRO A 445 -14.35 -18.03 -22.51
CA PRO A 445 -13.72 -19.30 -22.17
C PRO A 445 -14.76 -20.32 -21.74
N LYS A 446 -14.59 -21.58 -22.15
CA LYS A 446 -15.47 -22.67 -21.74
C LYS A 446 -15.03 -23.29 -20.43
N TYR A 447 -13.75 -23.21 -20.13
CA TYR A 447 -13.15 -23.81 -18.94
C TYR A 447 -12.00 -22.97 -18.42
N TRP A 448 -11.73 -23.11 -17.12
CA TRP A 448 -10.45 -22.89 -16.50
C TRP A 448 -9.65 -24.19 -16.56
N LEU A 449 -8.49 -24.16 -17.20
CA LEU A 449 -7.53 -25.25 -17.16
C LEU A 449 -6.61 -25.05 -15.96
N ALA A 450 -6.68 -25.98 -15.00
CA ALA A 450 -5.85 -26.04 -13.81
C ALA A 450 -4.81 -27.14 -13.93
N PHE A 451 -3.54 -26.85 -13.62
CA PHE A 451 -2.47 -27.84 -13.60
C PHE A 451 -1.37 -27.46 -12.61
N PRO A 452 -0.68 -28.46 -12.01
CA PRO A 452 0.39 -28.22 -11.08
C PRO A 452 1.66 -27.79 -11.82
N VAL A 453 2.39 -26.86 -11.21
CA VAL A 453 3.66 -26.34 -11.71
C VAL A 453 4.73 -26.43 -10.65
N SER A 454 5.97 -26.58 -11.09
CA SER A 454 7.14 -26.65 -10.22
C SER A 454 8.21 -25.76 -10.84
N VAL A 455 8.54 -24.67 -10.13
CA VAL A 455 9.36 -23.59 -10.67
C VAL A 455 10.58 -23.38 -9.76
N PRO A 456 11.81 -23.35 -10.31
CA PRO A 456 13.02 -23.17 -9.51
C PRO A 456 13.06 -21.78 -8.83
N PRO A 457 13.90 -21.61 -7.79
CA PRO A 457 14.19 -20.30 -7.22
C PRO A 457 14.66 -19.31 -8.29
N LEU A 458 14.14 -18.09 -8.28
CA LEU A 458 14.56 -16.99 -9.18
C LEU A 458 14.70 -17.41 -10.66
N GLY A 459 13.85 -18.31 -11.11
CA GLY A 459 13.94 -18.92 -12.43
C GLY A 459 12.58 -19.20 -13.05
N PHE A 460 12.56 -19.87 -14.18
CA PHE A 460 11.34 -20.18 -14.91
C PHE A 460 11.22 -21.64 -15.31
N SER A 461 9.99 -22.08 -15.51
CA SER A 461 9.63 -23.39 -16.09
C SER A 461 8.71 -23.18 -17.28
N THR A 462 8.79 -24.08 -18.26
CA THR A 462 7.98 -24.01 -19.50
C THR A 462 7.00 -25.17 -19.56
N TYR A 463 5.77 -24.86 -19.94
CA TYR A 463 4.69 -25.82 -20.16
C TYR A 463 4.07 -25.61 -21.54
N THR A 464 3.59 -26.68 -22.15
CA THR A 464 2.94 -26.62 -23.46
C THR A 464 1.53 -27.19 -23.38
N ILE A 465 0.57 -26.48 -23.94
CA ILE A 465 -0.82 -26.92 -24.08
C ILE A 465 -1.09 -27.15 -25.56
N SER A 466 -1.61 -28.33 -25.89
CA SER A 466 -2.00 -28.67 -27.25
C SER A 466 -3.39 -29.32 -27.27
N SER A 467 -3.99 -29.39 -28.45
CA SER A 467 -5.14 -30.27 -28.69
C SER A 467 -4.73 -31.74 -28.52
N VAL A 468 -5.70 -32.56 -28.11
CA VAL A 468 -5.49 -34.01 -27.91
C VAL A 468 -5.10 -34.68 -29.24
N LYS A 469 -3.95 -35.36 -29.26
CA LYS A 469 -3.63 -36.31 -30.34
C LYS A 469 -4.36 -37.62 -30.09
N ARG A 470 -4.96 -38.25 -31.11
CA ARG A 470 -5.70 -39.53 -30.99
C ARG A 470 -4.90 -40.54 -30.15
N GLY A 471 -5.45 -40.96 -29.01
CA GLY A 471 -4.85 -41.94 -28.09
C GLY A 471 -4.00 -41.35 -26.94
N GLY A 472 -3.86 -40.03 -26.83
CA GLY A 472 -3.14 -39.37 -25.72
C GLY A 472 -4.00 -39.10 -24.48
N GLY A 473 -3.35 -38.89 -23.33
CA GLY A 473 -4.01 -38.46 -22.09
C GLY A 473 -4.63 -37.07 -22.22
N HIS A 474 -5.88 -36.91 -21.78
CA HIS A 474 -6.64 -35.66 -21.86
C HIS A 474 -6.83 -35.03 -20.48
N SER A 475 -7.01 -33.71 -20.41
CA SER A 475 -7.38 -33.03 -19.18
C SER A 475 -8.75 -33.51 -18.69
N ILE A 476 -8.84 -33.78 -17.38
CA ILE A 476 -10.03 -34.37 -16.76
C ILE A 476 -11.03 -33.26 -16.45
N ARG A 477 -12.27 -33.41 -16.90
CA ARG A 477 -13.35 -32.46 -16.56
C ARG A 477 -13.78 -32.67 -15.12
N SER A 478 -13.93 -31.57 -14.38
CA SER A 478 -14.48 -31.62 -13.03
C SER A 478 -15.89 -32.20 -13.04
N SER A 479 -16.14 -33.11 -12.10
CA SER A 479 -17.49 -33.51 -11.74
C SER A 479 -18.17 -32.37 -11.00
N ILE A 480 -19.43 -32.11 -11.32
CA ILE A 480 -20.23 -31.03 -10.73
C ILE A 480 -21.39 -31.68 -9.99
N GLN A 481 -21.56 -31.33 -8.72
CA GLN A 481 -22.67 -31.76 -7.89
C GLN A 481 -23.30 -30.54 -7.22
N THR A 482 -24.62 -30.45 -7.31
CA THR A 482 -25.39 -29.37 -6.71
C THR A 482 -26.19 -29.96 -5.55
N PHE A 483 -26.06 -29.37 -4.36
CA PHE A 483 -26.73 -29.82 -3.15
C PHE A 483 -27.76 -28.78 -2.73
N GLU A 484 -29.03 -29.18 -2.71
CA GLU A 484 -30.10 -28.34 -2.21
C GLU A 484 -30.08 -28.31 -0.68
N SER A 485 -30.43 -27.17 -0.10
CA SER A 485 -30.42 -27.04 1.36
C SER A 485 -31.45 -27.93 2.07
N SER A 486 -32.48 -28.38 1.36
CA SER A 486 -33.47 -29.35 1.86
C SER A 486 -32.85 -30.70 2.19
N ASP A 487 -31.75 -31.06 1.53
CA ASP A 487 -31.21 -32.41 1.54
C ASP A 487 -30.42 -32.70 2.83
N LYS A 488 -30.10 -31.65 3.62
CA LYS A 488 -29.30 -31.71 4.86
C LYS A 488 -28.03 -32.57 4.74
N SER A 489 -27.52 -32.69 3.52
CA SER A 489 -26.33 -33.44 3.16
C SER A 489 -25.08 -32.71 3.64
N THR A 490 -24.05 -33.49 3.97
CA THR A 490 -22.70 -33.00 4.24
C THR A 490 -21.80 -33.36 3.06
N VAL A 491 -20.85 -32.47 2.77
CA VAL A 491 -19.94 -32.58 1.64
C VAL A 491 -18.54 -32.36 2.16
N GLU A 492 -17.71 -33.40 2.07
CA GLU A 492 -16.27 -33.27 2.27
C GLU A 492 -15.59 -32.84 0.96
N VAL A 493 -14.68 -31.87 1.07
CA VAL A 493 -13.77 -31.43 0.02
C VAL A 493 -12.34 -31.30 0.56
N GLY A 494 -11.35 -31.48 -0.33
CA GLY A 494 -9.94 -31.40 0.01
C GLY A 494 -9.23 -32.73 -0.24
N GLN A 495 -8.20 -32.67 -1.09
CA GLN A 495 -7.45 -33.86 -1.55
C GLN A 495 -6.18 -34.12 -0.72
N GLY A 496 -5.78 -33.14 0.10
CA GLY A 496 -4.57 -33.21 0.91
C GLY A 496 -4.84 -33.48 2.39
N ASN A 497 -3.91 -33.03 3.24
CA ASN A 497 -4.05 -33.14 4.70
C ASN A 497 -5.17 -32.27 5.26
N LEU A 498 -5.48 -31.16 4.58
CA LEU A 498 -6.58 -30.28 4.93
C LEU A 498 -7.85 -30.75 4.22
N LYS A 499 -8.90 -30.92 5.01
CA LYS A 499 -10.26 -31.25 4.57
C LYS A 499 -11.24 -30.26 5.18
N LEU A 500 -12.24 -29.88 4.40
CA LEU A 500 -13.35 -29.06 4.83
C LEU A 500 -14.65 -29.86 4.65
N ILE A 501 -15.47 -29.90 5.68
CA ILE A 501 -16.80 -30.52 5.60
C ILE A 501 -17.84 -29.41 5.65
N PHE A 502 -18.50 -29.20 4.51
CA PHE A 502 -19.60 -28.26 4.37
C PHE A 502 -20.91 -28.97 4.64
N SER A 503 -21.87 -28.27 5.23
CA SER A 503 -23.26 -28.69 5.21
C SER A 503 -24.03 -27.91 4.14
N SER A 504 -24.94 -28.60 3.45
CA SER A 504 -25.99 -27.95 2.65
C SER A 504 -26.91 -27.08 3.52
N ASP A 505 -26.99 -27.36 4.81
CA ASP A 505 -27.55 -26.46 5.82
C ASP A 505 -26.52 -25.41 6.21
N LYS A 506 -26.59 -24.22 5.58
CA LYS A 506 -25.66 -23.10 5.80
C LYS A 506 -25.66 -22.54 7.22
N SER A 507 -26.60 -22.95 8.08
CA SER A 507 -26.57 -22.59 9.50
C SER A 507 -25.56 -23.40 10.31
N LYS A 508 -25.05 -24.50 9.75
CA LYS A 508 -24.04 -25.33 10.40
C LYS A 508 -22.64 -24.82 10.08
N PRO A 509 -21.72 -24.89 11.05
CA PRO A 509 -20.32 -24.56 10.82
C PRO A 509 -19.68 -25.49 9.80
N ILE A 510 -18.59 -25.01 9.21
CA ILE A 510 -17.68 -25.79 8.37
C ILE A 510 -16.74 -26.52 9.31
N ASN A 511 -16.66 -27.86 9.22
CA ASN A 511 -15.64 -28.57 9.99
C ASN A 511 -14.31 -28.48 9.25
N TYR A 512 -13.31 -27.95 9.93
CA TYR A 512 -11.93 -27.85 9.49
C TYR A 512 -11.14 -29.01 10.08
N ILE A 513 -10.61 -29.88 9.23
CA ILE A 513 -9.82 -31.04 9.64
C ILE A 513 -8.46 -30.98 8.98
N ASN A 514 -7.39 -30.96 9.77
CA ASN A 514 -6.03 -31.08 9.29
C ASN A 514 -5.36 -32.32 9.90
N ASN A 515 -5.25 -33.37 9.09
CA ASN A 515 -4.70 -34.67 9.50
C ASN A 515 -3.20 -34.63 9.83
N LYS A 516 -2.47 -33.63 9.33
CA LYS A 516 -1.02 -33.51 9.58
C LYS A 516 -0.74 -32.86 10.93
N SER A 517 -1.50 -31.83 11.29
CA SER A 517 -1.39 -31.18 12.59
C SER A 517 -2.31 -31.78 13.66
N LEU A 518 -3.15 -32.76 13.29
CA LEU A 518 -4.19 -33.35 14.14
C LEU A 518 -5.15 -32.31 14.71
N VAL A 519 -5.46 -31.28 13.91
CA VAL A 519 -6.41 -30.21 14.30
C VAL A 519 -7.77 -30.56 13.71
N GLU A 520 -8.79 -30.58 14.56
CA GLU A 520 -10.18 -30.72 14.17
C GLU A 520 -10.98 -29.63 14.89
N GLU A 521 -11.49 -28.68 14.12
CA GLU A 521 -12.15 -27.49 14.64
C GLU A 521 -13.40 -27.16 13.85
N SER A 522 -14.33 -26.46 14.48
CA SER A 522 -15.56 -25.98 13.87
C SER A 522 -15.42 -24.49 13.54
N VAL A 523 -15.55 -24.13 12.27
CA VAL A 523 -15.39 -22.75 11.78
C VAL A 523 -16.70 -22.21 11.23
N GLU A 524 -17.16 -21.09 11.78
CA GLU A 524 -18.26 -20.32 11.19
C GLU A 524 -17.72 -19.24 10.27
N GLN A 525 -18.31 -19.14 9.07
CA GLN A 525 -18.06 -18.06 8.13
C GLN A 525 -19.40 -17.39 7.83
N SER A 526 -19.46 -16.07 8.03
CA SER A 526 -20.65 -15.28 7.75
C SER A 526 -20.28 -13.95 7.10
N TYR A 527 -21.28 -13.32 6.48
CA TYR A 527 -21.16 -11.98 5.91
C TYR A 527 -22.05 -11.02 6.69
N SER A 528 -21.52 -9.83 6.95
CA SER A 528 -22.25 -8.74 7.60
C SER A 528 -21.83 -7.42 6.98
N PHE A 529 -22.67 -6.41 7.13
CA PHE A 529 -22.30 -5.03 6.80
C PHE A 529 -22.64 -4.09 7.94
N TYR A 530 -22.00 -2.93 7.91
CA TYR A 530 -22.18 -1.88 8.90
C TYR A 530 -22.75 -0.66 8.18
N PRO A 531 -24.02 -0.29 8.42
CA PRO A 531 -24.55 0.95 7.86
C PRO A 531 -23.76 2.15 8.39
N ALA A 532 -23.48 3.09 7.51
CA ALA A 532 -22.80 4.33 7.88
C ALA A 532 -23.65 5.15 8.85
N TYR A 533 -23.09 5.52 10.01
CA TYR A 533 -23.71 6.51 10.88
C TYR A 533 -23.65 7.89 10.22
N ASN A 534 -24.77 8.61 10.20
CA ASN A 534 -24.93 9.87 9.48
C ASN A 534 -24.65 11.13 10.33
N GLY A 535 -24.39 10.96 11.64
CA GLY A 535 -24.00 12.05 12.54
C GLY A 535 -25.13 13.00 12.96
N THR A 536 -26.36 12.82 12.49
CA THR A 536 -27.42 13.85 12.61
C THR A 536 -27.88 14.10 14.05
N ASN A 537 -27.67 13.15 14.95
CA ASN A 537 -28.10 13.25 16.35
C ASN A 537 -26.97 13.67 17.30
N ASP A 538 -25.77 13.93 16.78
CA ASP A 538 -24.65 14.37 17.61
C ASP A 538 -24.69 15.88 17.84
N LYS A 539 -24.20 16.31 19.01
CA LYS A 539 -23.95 17.74 19.29
C LYS A 539 -22.92 18.35 18.32
N ALA A 540 -21.97 17.54 17.87
CA ALA A 540 -21.01 17.85 16.82
C ALA A 540 -21.10 16.72 15.78
N PRO A 541 -21.75 16.94 14.62
CA PRO A 541 -21.99 15.88 13.65
C PRO A 541 -20.70 15.21 13.18
N GLN A 542 -20.63 13.88 13.31
CA GLN A 542 -19.54 13.07 12.77
C GLN A 542 -20.10 11.88 11.99
N ASN A 543 -20.07 11.93 10.67
CA ASN A 543 -20.50 10.84 9.81
C ASN A 543 -19.35 9.84 9.54
N ALA A 544 -19.69 8.62 9.09
CA ALA A 544 -18.72 7.74 8.46
C ALA A 544 -18.34 8.26 7.05
N GLY A 545 -17.14 7.92 6.58
CA GLY A 545 -16.62 8.36 5.28
C GLY A 545 -15.34 7.62 4.91
N ALA A 546 -14.56 8.19 3.96
CA ALA A 546 -13.33 7.56 3.47
C ALA A 546 -12.30 7.32 4.60
N TYR A 547 -12.16 8.28 5.52
CA TYR A 547 -11.24 8.19 6.66
C TYR A 547 -11.85 7.41 7.83
N ILE A 548 -13.06 7.80 8.24
CA ILE A 548 -13.66 7.42 9.52
C ILE A 548 -14.65 6.27 9.35
N PHE A 549 -14.43 5.20 10.11
CA PHE A 549 -15.41 4.13 10.25
C PHE A 549 -16.25 4.37 11.49
N ARG A 550 -17.52 4.74 11.27
CA ARG A 550 -18.50 4.92 12.34
C ARG A 550 -19.77 4.12 12.02
N PRO A 551 -19.89 2.88 12.55
CA PRO A 551 -21.03 2.03 12.25
C PRO A 551 -22.30 2.48 12.98
N ASN A 552 -23.46 2.32 12.35
CA ASN A 552 -24.79 2.45 12.94
C ASN A 552 -25.38 1.07 13.25
N GLY A 553 -24.66 0.29 14.07
CA GLY A 553 -24.99 -1.11 14.35
C GLY A 553 -24.40 -2.11 13.33
N THR A 554 -24.68 -3.39 13.57
CA THR A 554 -24.20 -4.51 12.76
C THR A 554 -25.39 -5.21 12.12
N PHE A 555 -25.33 -5.43 10.81
CA PHE A 555 -26.41 -6.06 10.05
C PHE A 555 -25.89 -7.36 9.44
N PHE A 556 -26.42 -8.47 9.95
CA PHE A 556 -26.09 -9.81 9.46
C PHE A 556 -26.76 -10.04 8.10
N ILE A 557 -25.96 -10.44 7.12
CA ILE A 557 -26.48 -10.83 5.81
C ILE A 557 -26.92 -12.28 5.93
N LYS A 558 -28.23 -12.49 5.92
CA LYS A 558 -28.79 -13.83 5.77
C LYS A 558 -28.66 -14.24 4.31
N SER A 559 -28.43 -15.52 4.05
CA SER A 559 -28.54 -16.04 2.69
C SER A 559 -29.96 -15.77 2.17
N GLU A 560 -30.08 -15.03 1.07
CA GLU A 560 -31.37 -14.74 0.44
C GLU A 560 -31.87 -16.02 -0.23
N GLY A 561 -32.57 -16.84 0.55
CA GLY A 561 -33.15 -18.12 0.10
C GLY A 561 -32.23 -19.32 0.26
N GLN A 562 -32.80 -20.48 -0.09
CA GLN A 562 -32.15 -21.79 -0.13
C GLN A 562 -31.25 -21.91 -1.37
N VAL A 563 -30.21 -21.07 -1.49
CA VAL A 563 -29.35 -21.10 -2.67
C VAL A 563 -28.43 -22.32 -2.60
N PRO A 564 -28.46 -23.23 -3.61
CA PRO A 564 -27.76 -24.49 -3.55
C PRO A 564 -26.24 -24.34 -3.48
N LEU A 565 -25.60 -25.34 -2.86
CA LEU A 565 -24.14 -25.47 -2.80
C LEU A 565 -23.68 -26.16 -4.08
N THR A 566 -22.80 -25.54 -4.87
CA THR A 566 -22.22 -26.19 -6.05
C THR A 566 -20.80 -26.66 -5.71
N VAL A 567 -20.57 -27.96 -5.85
CA VAL A 567 -19.29 -28.60 -5.53
C VAL A 567 -18.68 -29.13 -6.82
N MET A 568 -17.46 -28.71 -7.12
CA MET A 568 -16.70 -29.17 -8.26
C MET A 568 -15.53 -30.01 -7.76
N ARG A 569 -15.44 -31.27 -8.20
CA ARG A 569 -14.33 -32.16 -7.85
C ARG A 569 -13.59 -32.62 -9.08
N GLY A 570 -12.26 -32.56 -9.05
CA GLY A 570 -11.40 -33.13 -10.08
C GLY A 570 -10.11 -33.67 -9.50
N PRO A 571 -9.10 -34.01 -10.30
CA PRO A 571 -7.87 -34.60 -9.80
C PRO A 571 -6.84 -33.61 -9.23
N ILE A 572 -7.02 -32.30 -9.46
CA ILE A 572 -6.08 -31.24 -9.04
C ILE A 572 -6.62 -30.41 -7.88
N LEU A 573 -7.92 -30.10 -7.90
CA LEU A 573 -8.55 -29.24 -6.92
C LEU A 573 -10.03 -29.57 -6.74
N ASP A 574 -10.54 -29.25 -5.56
CA ASP A 574 -11.96 -29.24 -5.22
C ASP A 574 -12.39 -27.78 -4.96
N GLU A 575 -13.55 -27.37 -5.49
CA GLU A 575 -14.14 -26.06 -5.24
C GLU A 575 -15.55 -26.18 -4.68
N VAL A 576 -15.90 -25.26 -3.79
CA VAL A 576 -17.24 -25.11 -3.25
C VAL A 576 -17.68 -23.69 -3.53
N HIS A 577 -18.66 -23.54 -4.43
CA HIS A 577 -19.20 -22.24 -4.83
C HIS A 577 -20.47 -21.94 -4.04
N GLN A 578 -20.48 -20.78 -3.40
CA GLN A 578 -21.56 -20.30 -2.54
C GLN A 578 -22.05 -18.94 -3.03
N LYS A 579 -23.24 -18.92 -3.64
CA LYS A 579 -23.99 -17.68 -3.80
C LYS A 579 -24.73 -17.37 -2.50
N ILE A 580 -24.44 -16.21 -1.91
CA ILE A 580 -25.00 -15.76 -0.64
C ILE A 580 -26.22 -14.87 -0.89
N ASN A 581 -26.08 -13.91 -1.81
CA ASN A 581 -27.16 -13.06 -2.33
C ASN A 581 -26.79 -12.57 -3.75
N GLU A 582 -27.45 -11.51 -4.24
CA GLU A 582 -27.23 -10.98 -5.59
C GLU A 582 -25.84 -10.35 -5.82
N TRP A 583 -25.12 -9.95 -4.77
CA TRP A 583 -23.86 -9.20 -4.85
C TRP A 583 -22.72 -9.80 -4.02
N ILE A 584 -22.95 -10.94 -3.36
CA ILE A 584 -21.94 -11.72 -2.63
C ILE A 584 -21.91 -13.14 -3.17
N TYR A 585 -20.74 -13.51 -3.69
CA TYR A 585 -20.42 -14.82 -4.22
C TYR A 585 -19.03 -15.24 -3.73
N GLN A 586 -18.88 -16.50 -3.32
CA GLN A 586 -17.64 -17.09 -2.81
C GLN A 586 -17.30 -18.38 -3.54
#